data_AF-A0A023G676-F1
#
_entry.id   AF-A0A023G676-F1
#
_cell.length_a   1.000
_cell.length_b   1.000
_cell.length_c   1.000
_cell.angle_alpha   90.00
_cell.angle_beta   90.00
_cell.angle_gamma   90.00
#
_symmetry.space_group_name_H-M   'P 1'
#
loop_
_entity.id
_entity.type
_entity.pdbx_description
1 polymer ?
#
loop_
_entity_poly.entity_id
_entity_poly.type
_entity_poly.pdbx_seq_one_letter_code
_entity_poly.pdbx_strand_id
1 'polypeptide(L)' 'MVSPVIPLPTVTYSGLAYVAGYIVKLISDFGCDACAILLETSERSSPMHTILRGQDSIGLHYPKPEFVALLDKVVSFF' A
#
# COMPACT_ATOMS: atom_id res chain seq x y z
N MET A 1 0.84 18.57 20.05
CA MET A 1 1.49 17.71 19.04
C MET A 1 0.65 16.45 18.91
N VAL A 2 -0.11 16.32 17.82
CA VAL A 2 -0.90 15.10 17.57
C VAL A 2 0.07 14.09 16.96
N SER A 3 0.40 13.04 17.70
CA SER A 3 1.17 11.93 17.15
C SER A 3 0.35 11.27 16.04
N PRO A 4 0.96 10.91 14.90
CA PRO A 4 0.23 10.19 13.86
C PRO A 4 -0.26 8.88 14.47
N VAL A 5 -1.57 8.65 14.39
CA VAL A 5 -2.19 7.39 14.81
C VAL A 5 -1.72 6.35 13.80
N ILE A 6 -0.69 5.58 14.17
CA ILE A 6 -0.26 4.40 13.41
C ILE A 6 -1.31 3.32 13.72
N PRO A 7 -2.15 2.91 12.75
CA PRO A 7 -3.12 1.86 13.00
C PRO A 7 -2.36 0.58 13.38
N LEU A 8 -2.81 -0.14 14.40
CA LEU A 8 -2.28 -1.48 14.65
C LEU A 8 -2.49 -2.32 13.36
N PRO A 9 -1.49 -3.12 12.94
CA PRO A 9 -1.61 -3.93 11.73
C PRO A 9 -2.68 -5.00 11.97
N THR A 10 -3.91 -4.70 11.57
CA THR A 10 -5.01 -5.66 11.54
C THR A 10 -4.91 -6.49 10.25
N VAL A 11 -5.52 -7.69 10.25
CA VAL A 11 -5.61 -8.54 9.05
C VAL A 11 -6.32 -7.80 7.90
N THR A 12 -7.26 -6.92 8.21
CA THR A 12 -7.92 -6.06 7.22
C THR A 12 -6.95 -5.06 6.59
N TYR A 13 -6.07 -4.46 7.40
CA TYR A 13 -5.07 -3.50 6.92
C TYR A 13 -4.01 -4.15 6.01
N SER A 14 -3.61 -5.40 6.29
CA SER A 14 -2.69 -6.14 5.41
C SER A 14 -3.30 -6.53 4.07
N GLY A 15 -4.59 -6.90 4.04
CA GLY A 15 -5.30 -7.17 2.78
C GLY A 15 -5.45 -5.92 1.91
N LEU A 16 -5.79 -4.78 2.51
CA LEU A 16 -5.87 -3.49 1.81
C LEU A 16 -4.51 -3.07 1.24
N ALA A 17 -3.44 -3.24 2.01
CA ALA A 17 -2.08 -2.94 1.56
C ALA A 17 -1.64 -3.84 0.39
N TYR A 18 -2.04 -5.11 0.39
CA TYR A 18 -1.77 -6.03 -0.73
C TYR A 18 -2.48 -5.56 -2.01
N VAL A 19 -3.78 -5.24 -1.92
CA VAL A 19 -4.56 -4.73 -3.05
C VAL A 19 -3.98 -3.42 -3.57
N ALA A 20 -3.59 -2.51 -2.66
CA ALA A 20 -2.96 -1.26 -3.01
C ALA A 20 -1.66 -1.49 -3.80
N GLY A 21 -0.78 -2.40 -3.35
CA GLY A 21 0.43 -2.75 -4.08
C GLY A 21 0.17 -3.36 -5.46
N TYR A 22 -0.90 -4.15 -5.59
CA TYR A 22 -1.32 -4.70 -6.88
C TYR A 22 -1.85 -3.62 -7.84
N ILE A 23 -2.62 -2.65 -7.35
CA ILE A 23 -3.12 -1.53 -8.15
C ILE A 23 -1.94 -0.72 -8.71
N VAL A 24 -0.94 -0.45 -7.87
CA VAL A 24 0.27 0.27 -8.29
C VAL A 24 1.01 -0.50 -9.39
N LYS A 25 1.19 -1.82 -9.22
CA LYS A 25 1.76 -2.67 -10.26
C LYS A 25 0.98 -2.55 -11.58
N LEU A 26 -0.35 -2.64 -11.54
CA LEU A 26 -1.18 -2.49 -12.73
C LEU A 26 -0.98 -1.13 -13.42
N ILE A 27 -0.87 -0.05 -12.65
CA ILE A 27 -0.62 1.29 -13.18
C ILE A 27 0.71 1.35 -13.95
N SER A 28 1.77 0.71 -13.41
CA SER A 28 3.06 0.56 -14.10
C SER A 28 2.93 -0.34 -15.33
N ASP A 29 2.25 -1.49 -15.22
CA ASP A 29 2.01 -2.42 -16.34
C ASP A 29 1.20 -1.76 -17.49
N PHE A 30 0.34 -0.77 -17.18
CA PHE A 30 -0.36 0.07 -18.16
C PHE A 30 0.52 1.18 -18.77
N GLY A 31 1.78 1.29 -18.33
CA GLY A 31 2.77 2.23 -18.86
C GLY A 31 2.82 3.60 -18.17
N CYS A 32 2.17 3.78 -17.01
CA CYS A 32 2.31 5.02 -16.22
C CYS A 32 3.25 4.84 -15.01
N ASP A 33 4.53 4.60 -15.26
CA ASP A 33 5.53 4.47 -14.19
C ASP A 33 5.62 5.73 -13.32
N ALA A 34 5.46 6.91 -13.91
CA ALA A 34 5.43 8.17 -13.17
C ALA A 34 4.26 8.23 -12.16
N CYS A 35 3.10 7.68 -12.53
CA CYS A 35 1.95 7.55 -11.62
C CYS A 35 2.27 6.55 -10.49
N ALA A 36 2.86 5.40 -10.84
CA ALA A 36 3.21 4.36 -9.87
C ALA A 36 4.20 4.87 -8.81
N ILE A 37 5.25 5.59 -9.23
CA ILE A 37 6.24 6.22 -8.32
C ILE A 37 5.59 7.17 -7.32
N LEU A 38 4.53 7.89 -7.70
CA LEU A 38 3.82 8.79 -6.77
C LEU A 38 3.08 8.03 -5.67
N LEU A 39 2.70 6.78 -5.94
CA LEU A 39 1.93 5.92 -5.05
C LEU A 39 2.80 4.96 -4.24
N GLU A 40 4.08 4.84 -4.57
CA GLU A 40 5.01 3.92 -3.92
C GLU A 40 5.90 4.57 -2.87
N THR A 41 6.28 3.77 -1.87
CA THR A 41 7.30 4.14 -0.90
C THR A 41 8.51 3.22 -1.00
N SER A 42 9.70 3.81 -0.91
CA SER A 42 10.96 3.10 -0.73
C SER A 42 11.28 2.83 0.74
N GLU A 43 10.40 3.23 1.66
CA GLU A 43 10.58 3.07 3.10
C GLU A 43 10.31 1.62 3.55
N ARG A 44 11.39 0.82 3.54
CA ARG A 44 11.35 -0.62 3.86
C ARG A 44 11.25 -0.95 5.35
N SER A 45 11.33 0.06 6.22
CA SER A 45 11.28 -0.08 7.69
C SER A 45 9.86 -0.22 8.23
N SER A 46 8.83 -0.02 7.42
CA SER A 46 7.45 -0.14 7.86
C SER A 46 7.09 -1.59 8.21
N PRO A 47 6.36 -1.86 9.32
CA PRO A 47 5.82 -3.18 9.64
C PRO A 47 4.99 -3.78 8.48
N MET A 48 4.32 -2.93 7.70
CA MET A 48 3.60 -3.32 6.48
C MET A 48 4.53 -3.89 5.41
N HIS A 49 5.74 -3.33 5.28
CA HIS A 49 6.74 -3.83 4.34
C HIS A 49 7.09 -5.29 4.62
N THR A 50 7.22 -5.65 5.89
CA THR A 50 7.55 -7.02 6.31
C THR A 50 6.41 -7.99 6.01
N ILE A 51 5.16 -7.56 6.25
CA ILE A 51 3.97 -8.38 5.99
C ILE A 51 3.78 -8.59 4.48
N LEU A 52 3.86 -7.53 3.69
CA LEU A 52 3.72 -7.59 2.23
C LEU A 52 4.83 -8.41 1.59
N ARG A 53 6.09 -8.23 2.03
CA ARG A 53 7.22 -9.02 1.53
C ARG A 53 7.03 -10.51 1.77
N GLY A 54 6.42 -10.90 2.90
CA GLY A 54 6.09 -12.30 3.18
C GLY A 54 5.03 -12.90 2.25
N GLN A 55 4.24 -12.04 1.58
CA GLN A 55 3.18 -12.42 0.63
C GLN A 55 3.59 -12.20 -0.84
N ASP A 56 4.74 -11.56 -1.06
CA ASP A 56 5.20 -11.15 -2.38
C ASP A 56 5.84 -12.33 -3.14
N SER A 57 5.07 -12.90 -4.06
CA SER A 57 5.55 -13.90 -5.02
C SER A 57 5.59 -13.39 -6.47
N ILE A 58 5.14 -12.16 -6.71
CA ILE A 58 4.83 -11.65 -8.07
C ILE A 58 5.44 -10.26 -8.33
N GLY A 59 6.31 -9.75 -7.45
CA GLY A 59 6.92 -8.43 -7.60
C GLY A 59 5.91 -7.32 -7.31
N LEU A 60 5.28 -7.38 -6.14
CA LEU A 60 4.37 -6.34 -5.68
C LEU A 60 5.13 -5.04 -5.43
N HIS A 61 4.51 -3.94 -5.87
CA HIS A 61 4.97 -2.60 -5.55
C HIS A 61 4.49 -2.24 -4.14
N TYR A 62 5.29 -1.44 -3.42
CA TYR A 62 5.03 -1.14 -2.00
C TYR A 62 4.30 0.20 -1.89
N PRO A 63 2.99 0.20 -1.59
CA PRO A 63 2.18 1.41 -1.61
C PRO A 63 2.49 2.32 -0.42
N LYS A 64 2.35 3.62 -0.63
CA LYS A 64 2.40 4.64 0.41
C LYS A 64 1.24 4.47 1.42
N PRO A 65 1.47 4.70 2.72
CA PRO A 65 0.41 4.65 3.73
C PRO A 65 -0.80 5.53 3.41
N GLU A 66 -0.57 6.71 2.82
CA GLU A 66 -1.62 7.65 2.42
C GLU A 66 -2.51 7.08 1.33
N PHE A 67 -1.93 6.32 0.40
CA PHE A 67 -2.68 5.65 -0.67
C PHE A 67 -3.51 4.50 -0.10
N VAL A 68 -2.95 3.70 0.81
CA VAL A 68 -3.70 2.64 1.51
C VAL A 68 -4.87 3.24 2.31
N ALA A 69 -4.64 4.35 3.02
CA ALA A 69 -5.69 5.05 3.77
C ALA A 69 -6.78 5.66 2.87
N LEU A 70 -6.42 6.13 1.68
CA LEU A 70 -7.39 6.58 0.68
C LEU A 70 -8.27 5.42 0.22
N LEU A 71 -7.69 4.26 -0.11
CA LEU A 71 -8.44 3.08 -0.51
C LEU A 71 -9.36 2.58 0.60
N ASP A 72 -8.90 2.58 1.86
CA ASP A 72 -9.72 2.22 3.01
C ASP A 72 -10.96 3.12 3.15
N LYS A 73 -10.80 4.44 2.93
CA LYS A 73 -11.93 5.37 2.88
C LYS A 73 -12.87 5.12 1.72
N VAL A 74 -12.35 4.79 0.53
CA VAL A 74 -13.17 4.45 -0.65
C VAL A 74 -13.99 3.19 -0.36
N VAL A 75 -13.36 2.14 0.18
CA VAL A 75 -14.04 0.90 0.54
C VAL A 75 -15.07 1.15 1.63
N SER A 76 -14.76 1.97 2.63
CA SER A 76 -15.70 2.30 3.73
C SER A 76 -16.88 3.17 3.29
N PHE A 77 -16.81 3.80 2.12
CA PHE A 77 -17.89 4.63 1.57
C PHE A 77 -18.98 3.79 0.87
N PHE A 78 -18.63 2.59 0.39
CA PHE A 78 -19.53 1.65 -0.26
C PHE A 78 -20.03 0.58 0.71
#